data_AF-A0A059DAN6-F1
#
_entry.id   AF-A0A059DAN6-F1
#
_cell.length_a   1.000
_cell.length_b   1.000
_cell.length_c   1.000
_cell.angle_alpha   90.00
_cell.angle_beta   90.00
_cell.angle_gamma   90.00
#
_symmetry.space_group_name_H-M   'P 1'
#
loop_
_entity.id
_entity.type
_entity.pdbx_description
1 polymer ?
#
loop_
_entity_poly.entity_id
_entity_poly.type
_entity_poly.pdbx_seq_one_letter_code
_entity_poly.pdbx_strand_id
1 'polypeptide(L)'
;MRRVSPYVTLLCLLLVGYGWMDIAARRTGDGSEEWGYVEVRPKAHMFWWFYGSPNRVEDPSKPWPVVLWLQGGPGASGVGIGNFEEIGPLDTYLKPRESTWLQKADLLFVDNPVGTGYSFVEDSKLFVKTDKEAATDLCTLLMEIFNRNETLQKSPLYIVAESYGGKYAVTLALSVLKATEAGKLKLQLGGVALGDSWISPEDFVFSWAPLLKDVSRLDDNGVKKCDSVTEKIRQQLRSGQYTEATASWSELERLISTSSNSVDFYNFLLDSGMDPVSMEAGELTPGVSMKKYERYLSYLKTSAGNAGDLDTLMNGSVKKKLQIIPANFTWGEQSDSVFSSLQGDFMKPRIEEVT
;
A
#
# COMPACT_ATOMS: atom_id res chain seq x y z
N MET A 1 -13.87 64.41 -10.37
CA MET A 1 -12.64 63.68 -9.98
C MET A 1 -12.89 62.95 -8.67
N ARG A 2 -12.63 61.62 -8.64
CA ARG A 2 -12.44 60.72 -7.48
C ARG A 2 -13.68 60.46 -6.59
N ARG A 3 -14.32 59.28 -6.60
CA ARG A 3 -14.00 57.89 -6.09
C ARG A 3 -15.05 57.63 -4.97
N VAL A 4 -16.17 56.93 -5.19
CA VAL A 4 -16.44 55.48 -5.29
C VAL A 4 -15.91 54.62 -4.13
N SER A 5 -16.89 54.19 -3.30
CA SER A 5 -17.08 52.98 -2.47
C SER A 5 -16.26 52.71 -1.20
N PRO A 6 -16.92 52.45 -0.05
CA PRO A 6 -16.33 51.77 1.10
C PRO A 6 -16.44 50.24 0.94
N TYR A 7 -15.32 49.54 1.14
CA TYR A 7 -15.30 48.09 1.23
C TYR A 7 -15.97 47.64 2.53
N VAL A 8 -17.03 46.85 2.40
CA VAL A 8 -17.61 46.05 3.49
C VAL A 8 -16.75 44.79 3.61
N THR A 9 -15.93 44.71 4.65
CA THR A 9 -15.21 43.49 5.01
C THR A 9 -16.22 42.54 5.67
N LEU A 10 -16.69 41.54 4.93
CA LEU A 10 -17.52 40.48 5.49
C LEU A 10 -16.61 39.50 6.25
N LEU A 11 -16.54 39.66 7.56
CA LEU A 11 -15.88 38.73 8.47
C LEU A 11 -16.82 37.53 8.66
N CYS A 12 -16.61 36.44 7.91
CA CYS A 12 -17.30 35.18 8.17
C CYS A 12 -16.72 34.54 9.45
N LEU A 13 -17.35 34.84 10.58
CA LEU A 13 -17.24 34.07 11.82
C LEU A 13 -17.94 32.72 11.60
N LEU A 14 -17.16 31.66 11.39
CA LEU A 14 -17.68 30.29 11.48
C LEU A 14 -17.63 29.83 12.94
N LEU A 15 -18.81 29.43 13.41
CA LEU A 15 -19.15 28.97 14.74
C LEU A 15 -18.35 27.72 15.13
N VAL A 16 -17.84 27.74 16.35
CA VAL A 16 -17.22 26.61 17.03
C VAL A 16 -18.29 25.56 17.34
N GLY A 17 -18.23 24.43 16.64
CA GLY A 17 -18.87 23.18 17.04
C GLY A 17 -17.79 22.22 17.52
N TYR A 18 -17.90 21.71 18.74
CA TYR A 18 -17.05 20.61 19.24
C TYR A 18 -17.41 19.31 18.51
N GLY A 19 -16.79 19.13 17.35
CA GLY A 19 -16.56 17.86 16.66
C GLY A 19 -15.12 17.93 16.16
N TRP A 20 -14.39 16.81 16.11
CA TRP A 20 -13.03 16.80 15.57
C TRP A 20 -13.02 17.52 14.21
N MET A 21 -12.16 18.54 14.10
CA MET A 21 -12.05 19.33 12.87
C MET A 21 -11.80 18.38 11.71
N ASP A 22 -12.61 18.47 10.65
CA ASP A 22 -12.21 18.01 9.32
C ASP A 22 -10.78 18.51 9.10
N ILE A 23 -9.78 17.62 9.17
CA ILE A 23 -8.41 18.00 8.88
C ILE A 23 -8.37 18.20 7.37
N ALA A 24 -8.67 19.42 6.93
CA ALA A 24 -8.65 19.82 5.54
C ALA A 24 -7.31 19.44 4.91
N ALA A 25 -7.38 18.85 3.71
CA ALA A 25 -6.20 18.56 2.92
C ALA A 25 -5.30 19.80 2.81
N ARG A 26 -4.00 19.60 2.96
CA ARG A 26 -2.99 20.65 2.78
C ARG A 26 -2.38 20.54 1.40
N ARG A 27 -2.00 21.70 0.86
CA ARG A 27 -1.36 21.83 -0.46
C ARG A 27 -0.09 22.65 -0.34
N THR A 28 0.89 22.36 -1.17
CA THR A 28 2.03 23.26 -1.36
C THR A 28 1.58 24.56 -2.04
N GLY A 29 2.35 25.64 -1.86
CA GLY A 29 1.99 26.96 -2.41
C GLY A 29 1.94 27.01 -3.93
N ASP A 30 2.67 26.11 -4.61
CA ASP A 30 2.65 25.91 -6.06
C ASP A 30 1.60 24.89 -6.52
N GLY A 31 0.91 24.21 -5.59
CA GLY A 31 -0.11 23.21 -5.88
C GLY A 31 0.41 21.89 -6.45
N SER A 32 1.73 21.67 -6.44
CA SER A 32 2.35 20.44 -6.95
C SER A 32 2.13 19.23 -6.04
N GLU A 33 1.82 19.45 -4.77
CA GLU A 33 1.53 18.40 -3.81
C GLU A 33 0.26 18.71 -3.01
N GLU A 34 -0.50 17.66 -2.71
CA GLU A 34 -1.65 17.70 -1.82
C GLU A 34 -1.66 16.47 -0.92
N TRP A 35 -1.95 16.62 0.37
CA TRP A 35 -2.05 15.50 1.30
C TRP A 35 -3.11 15.76 2.36
N GLY A 36 -3.68 14.70 2.90
CA GLY A 36 -4.76 14.82 3.86
C GLY A 36 -5.17 13.52 4.51
N TYR A 37 -6.16 13.64 5.38
CA TYR A 37 -6.91 12.51 5.90
C TYR A 37 -8.32 12.52 5.33
N VAL A 38 -8.88 11.33 5.11
CA VAL A 38 -10.32 11.13 4.94
C VAL A 38 -10.80 10.17 6.02
N GLU A 39 -11.85 10.58 6.73
CA GLU A 39 -12.58 9.67 7.62
C GLU A 39 -13.47 8.76 6.77
N VAL A 40 -12.92 7.63 6.34
CA VAL A 40 -13.56 6.68 5.40
C VAL A 40 -14.67 5.86 6.06
N ARG A 41 -14.58 5.71 7.39
CA ARG A 41 -15.62 5.20 8.29
C ARG A 41 -15.51 5.95 9.62
N PRO A 42 -16.57 5.98 10.45
CA PRO A 42 -16.50 6.60 11.76
C PRO A 42 -15.25 6.19 12.53
N LYS A 43 -14.39 7.16 12.87
CA LYS A 43 -13.12 6.99 13.59
C LYS A 43 -12.02 6.18 12.89
N ALA A 44 -12.13 6.01 11.57
CA ALA A 44 -11.13 5.37 10.74
C ALA A 44 -10.64 6.36 9.68
N HIS A 45 -9.38 6.77 9.81
CA HIS A 45 -8.79 7.91 9.12
C HIS A 45 -7.71 7.41 8.15
N MET A 46 -7.96 7.55 6.85
CA MET A 46 -7.03 7.12 5.80
C MET A 46 -6.19 8.30 5.30
N PHE A 47 -4.88 8.16 5.37
CA PHE A 47 -3.91 9.16 4.88
C PHE A 47 -3.60 8.93 3.40
N TRP A 48 -3.48 10.05 2.67
CA TRP A 48 -3.15 10.05 1.25
C TRP A 48 -2.22 11.21 0.90
N TRP A 49 -1.42 11.03 -0.14
CA TRP A 49 -0.52 12.04 -0.67
C TRP A 49 -0.52 12.00 -2.21
N PHE A 50 -0.95 13.10 -2.80
CA PHE A 50 -1.01 13.34 -4.24
C PHE A 50 0.14 14.24 -4.72
N TYR A 51 0.70 13.90 -5.88
CA TYR A 51 1.70 14.67 -6.60
C TYR A 51 1.19 14.97 -8.01
N GLY A 52 1.10 16.26 -8.34
CA GLY A 52 0.84 16.75 -9.69
C GLY A 52 2.12 16.77 -10.51
N SER A 53 2.07 16.21 -11.71
CA SER A 53 3.22 16.15 -12.60
C SER A 53 3.58 17.54 -13.14
N PRO A 54 4.87 17.93 -13.11
CA PRO A 54 5.32 19.15 -13.80
C PRO A 54 5.23 19.02 -15.33
N ASN A 55 5.07 17.80 -15.85
CA ASN A 55 4.98 17.51 -17.28
C ASN A 55 3.53 17.40 -17.77
N ARG A 56 2.54 17.62 -16.89
CA ARG A 56 1.13 17.51 -17.22
C ARG A 56 0.77 18.45 -18.37
N VAL A 57 0.13 17.87 -19.40
CA VAL A 57 -0.42 18.61 -20.54
C VAL A 57 -1.92 18.31 -20.64
N GLU A 58 -2.72 19.36 -20.72
CA GLU A 58 -4.16 19.25 -20.96
C GLU A 58 -4.41 18.96 -22.46
N ASP A 59 -4.56 17.69 -22.79
CA ASP A 59 -4.92 17.21 -24.13
C ASP A 59 -6.11 16.25 -24.05
N PRO A 60 -7.32 16.64 -24.51
CA PRO A 60 -8.48 15.76 -24.51
C PRO A 60 -8.31 14.48 -25.32
N SER A 61 -7.43 14.47 -26.33
CA SER A 61 -7.15 13.27 -27.15
C SER A 61 -6.19 12.31 -26.47
N LYS A 62 -5.44 12.79 -25.47
CA LYS A 62 -4.48 12.03 -24.68
C LYS A 62 -4.51 12.51 -23.22
N PRO A 63 -5.59 12.21 -22.48
CA PRO A 63 -5.76 12.73 -21.13
C PRO A 63 -4.63 12.25 -20.22
N TRP A 64 -4.14 13.16 -19.39
CA TRP A 64 -3.04 12.87 -18.46
C TRP A 64 -3.50 11.89 -17.37
N PRO A 65 -2.81 10.75 -17.17
CA PRO A 65 -3.28 9.73 -16.24
C PRO A 65 -2.95 10.07 -14.78
N VAL A 66 -3.76 9.51 -13.87
CA VAL A 66 -3.45 9.44 -12.44
C VAL A 66 -3.13 7.99 -12.11
N VAL A 67 -2.03 7.74 -11.41
CA VAL A 67 -1.69 6.42 -10.86
C VAL A 67 -1.98 6.42 -9.38
N LEU A 68 -2.90 5.55 -8.94
CA LEU A 68 -3.02 5.17 -7.53
C LEU A 68 -2.05 4.02 -7.27
N TRP A 69 -1.11 4.20 -6.35
CA TRP A 69 -0.18 3.16 -5.91
C TRP A 69 -0.71 2.49 -4.63
N LEU A 70 -0.87 1.17 -4.68
CA LEU A 70 -1.26 0.35 -3.53
C LEU A 70 -0.16 -0.63 -3.16
N GLN A 71 0.44 -0.37 -2.00
CA GLN A 71 1.45 -1.25 -1.43
C GLN A 71 0.82 -2.48 -0.74
N GLY A 72 1.61 -3.53 -0.54
CA GLY A 72 1.19 -4.81 -0.01
C GLY A 72 1.34 -4.98 1.51
N GLY A 73 2.03 -6.05 1.91
CA GLY A 73 2.08 -6.55 3.28
C GLY A 73 1.19 -7.78 3.48
N PRO A 74 -0.09 -7.65 3.88
CA PRO A 74 -0.88 -6.43 4.09
C PRO A 74 -0.40 -5.56 5.24
N GLY A 75 -0.50 -4.24 5.08
CA GLY A 75 -0.18 -3.28 6.14
C GLY A 75 1.10 -2.48 5.89
N ALA A 76 1.71 -2.59 4.71
CA ALA A 76 2.87 -1.79 4.33
C ALA A 76 2.46 -0.44 3.75
N SER A 77 3.22 0.58 4.14
CA SER A 77 2.98 1.98 3.83
C SER A 77 3.25 2.30 2.36
N GLY A 78 2.19 2.58 1.59
CA GLY A 78 2.30 3.06 0.21
C GLY A 78 2.87 4.48 0.13
N VAL A 79 2.66 5.30 1.17
CA VAL A 79 3.16 6.67 1.26
C VAL A 79 4.63 6.72 1.65
N GLY A 80 5.12 5.73 2.41
CA GLY A 80 6.54 5.60 2.72
C GLY A 80 7.30 4.90 1.61
N ILE A 81 6.98 3.63 1.37
CA ILE A 81 7.74 2.74 0.49
C ILE A 81 7.54 3.16 -0.97
N GLY A 82 6.29 3.08 -1.46
CA GLY A 82 5.97 3.39 -2.87
C GLY A 82 6.43 4.78 -3.30
N ASN A 83 6.35 5.75 -2.40
CA ASN A 83 6.76 7.12 -2.66
C ASN A 83 8.28 7.32 -2.60
N PHE A 84 8.93 6.98 -1.47
CA PHE A 84 10.33 7.37 -1.24
C PHE A 84 11.35 6.30 -1.62
N GLU A 85 10.92 5.05 -1.80
CA GLU A 85 11.79 3.92 -2.13
C GLU A 85 11.62 3.46 -3.58
N GLU A 86 10.45 3.70 -4.17
CA GLU A 86 10.09 3.17 -5.48
C GLU A 86 9.87 4.25 -6.55
N ILE A 87 8.62 4.66 -6.77
CA ILE A 87 8.21 5.39 -7.99
C ILE A 87 8.01 6.89 -7.78
N GLY A 88 8.00 7.37 -6.53
CA GLY A 88 7.78 8.78 -6.22
C GLY A 88 8.94 9.69 -6.62
N PRO A 89 8.78 11.01 -6.43
CA PRO A 89 9.69 12.01 -6.99
C PRO A 89 11.02 12.13 -6.25
N LEU A 90 11.06 11.74 -4.97
CA LEU A 90 12.24 11.90 -4.09
C LEU A 90 12.67 10.55 -3.51
N ASP A 91 13.96 10.38 -3.26
CA ASP A 91 14.50 9.25 -2.51
C ASP A 91 14.42 9.47 -0.99
N THR A 92 14.93 8.51 -0.21
CA THR A 92 14.92 8.57 1.25
C THR A 92 15.84 9.65 1.86
N TYR A 93 16.68 10.32 1.05
CA TYR A 93 17.41 11.54 1.44
C TYR A 93 16.78 12.82 0.93
N LEU A 94 15.56 12.74 0.38
CA LEU A 94 14.88 13.84 -0.27
C LEU A 94 15.61 14.36 -1.53
N LYS A 95 16.38 13.52 -2.22
CA LYS A 95 16.99 13.87 -3.52
C LYS A 95 16.03 13.48 -4.66
N PRO A 96 15.98 14.27 -5.76
CA PRO A 96 15.18 13.93 -6.92
C PRO A 96 15.53 12.58 -7.55
N ARG A 97 14.50 11.84 -7.98
CA ARG A 97 14.64 10.57 -8.72
C ARG A 97 14.42 10.79 -10.21
N GLU A 98 15.42 10.50 -11.02
CA GLU A 98 15.31 10.51 -12.50
C GLU A 98 14.40 9.40 -13.04
N SER A 99 14.14 8.35 -12.25
CA SER A 99 13.27 7.23 -12.60
C SER A 99 11.81 7.41 -12.15
N THR A 100 11.45 8.57 -11.56
CA THR A 100 10.11 8.78 -11.03
C THR A 100 9.02 8.64 -12.09
N TRP A 101 7.91 7.99 -11.72
CA TRP A 101 6.75 7.87 -12.59
C TRP A 101 5.98 9.18 -12.75
N LEU A 102 6.28 10.18 -11.91
CA LEU A 102 5.73 11.52 -12.01
C LEU A 102 6.07 12.18 -13.36
N GLN A 103 7.03 11.65 -14.11
CA GLN A 103 7.32 12.11 -15.47
C GLN A 103 6.20 11.82 -16.49
N LYS A 104 5.30 10.86 -16.20
CA LYS A 104 4.28 10.33 -17.13
C LYS A 104 2.86 10.28 -16.56
N ALA A 105 2.69 10.49 -15.26
CA ALA A 105 1.40 10.47 -14.58
C ALA A 105 1.42 11.41 -13.38
N ASP A 106 0.24 11.84 -12.93
CA ASP A 106 0.07 12.30 -11.56
C ASP A 106 0.08 11.07 -10.62
N LEU A 107 0.64 11.18 -9.41
CA LEU A 107 0.77 10.05 -8.49
C LEU A 107 -0.07 10.26 -7.24
N LEU A 108 -0.84 9.24 -6.85
CA LEU A 108 -1.62 9.19 -5.61
C LEU A 108 -1.13 8.01 -4.77
N PHE A 109 -0.47 8.31 -3.67
CA PHE A 109 -0.06 7.31 -2.68
C PHE A 109 -1.06 7.27 -1.53
N VAL A 110 -1.35 6.07 -1.05
CA VAL A 110 -2.30 5.85 0.05
C VAL A 110 -1.71 4.85 1.03
N ASP A 111 -1.83 5.16 2.32
CA ASP A 111 -1.53 4.20 3.36
C ASP A 111 -2.76 3.34 3.62
N ASN A 112 -2.79 2.19 2.95
CA ASN A 112 -3.93 1.28 2.95
C ASN A 112 -3.57 -0.07 3.58
N PRO A 113 -4.49 -0.70 4.32
CA PRO A 113 -5.75 -0.16 4.86
C PRO A 113 -5.54 0.79 6.05
N VAL A 114 -6.63 1.27 6.67
CA VAL A 114 -6.54 2.04 7.92
C VAL A 114 -5.78 1.25 8.99
N GLY A 115 -4.81 1.89 9.66
CA GLY A 115 -3.84 1.23 10.55
C GLY A 115 -2.45 1.00 9.95
N THR A 116 -2.28 1.31 8.66
CA THR A 116 -1.00 1.30 7.94
C THR A 116 -0.36 2.69 7.96
N GLY A 117 0.96 2.79 8.09
CA GLY A 117 1.70 4.05 7.91
C GLY A 117 1.14 5.19 8.76
N TYR A 118 0.69 6.27 8.12
CA TYR A 118 0.01 7.38 8.78
C TYR A 118 -1.51 7.22 8.92
N SER A 119 -2.13 6.23 8.27
CA SER A 119 -3.54 5.92 8.44
C SER A 119 -3.79 5.26 9.79
N PHE A 120 -4.86 5.65 10.48
CA PHE A 120 -5.11 5.18 11.84
C PHE A 120 -6.59 4.97 12.14
N VAL A 121 -6.84 4.18 13.18
CA VAL A 121 -8.15 4.01 13.81
C VAL A 121 -8.06 4.48 15.25
N GLU A 122 -9.14 5.06 15.78
CA GLU A 122 -9.18 5.44 17.20
C GLU A 122 -9.45 4.24 18.13
N ASP A 123 -9.96 3.13 17.58
CA ASP A 123 -10.18 1.86 18.27
C ASP A 123 -9.70 0.71 17.37
N SER A 124 -8.84 -0.17 17.90
CA SER A 124 -8.26 -1.30 17.15
C SER A 124 -9.30 -2.30 16.64
N LYS A 125 -10.52 -2.30 17.18
CA LYS A 125 -11.64 -3.11 16.64
C LYS A 125 -12.10 -2.67 15.25
N LEU A 126 -11.68 -1.49 14.81
CA LEU A 126 -12.06 -0.90 13.52
C LEU A 126 -11.13 -1.30 12.37
N PHE A 127 -10.05 -2.06 12.63
CA PHE A 127 -9.28 -2.65 11.56
C PHE A 127 -10.16 -3.52 10.67
N VAL A 128 -9.95 -3.39 9.36
CA VAL A 128 -10.63 -4.19 8.36
C VAL A 128 -10.23 -5.66 8.52
N LYS A 129 -11.19 -6.55 8.27
CA LYS A 129 -11.03 -8.00 8.36
C LYS A 129 -11.10 -8.69 7.00
N THR A 130 -11.44 -7.95 5.96
CA THR A 130 -11.53 -8.44 4.58
C THR A 130 -11.02 -7.42 3.57
N ASP A 131 -10.54 -7.90 2.43
CA ASP A 131 -10.14 -7.09 1.28
C ASP A 131 -11.32 -6.22 0.78
N LYS A 132 -12.56 -6.71 0.93
CA LYS A 132 -13.79 -5.97 0.56
C LYS A 132 -14.04 -4.77 1.45
N GLU A 133 -13.79 -4.89 2.75
CA GLU A 133 -13.86 -3.76 3.68
C GLU A 133 -12.77 -2.73 3.35
N ALA A 134 -11.53 -3.18 3.10
CA ALA A 134 -10.44 -2.30 2.67
C ALA A 134 -10.77 -1.57 1.35
N ALA A 135 -11.31 -2.27 0.36
CA ALA A 135 -11.75 -1.70 -0.91
C ALA A 135 -12.91 -0.70 -0.75
N THR A 136 -13.81 -0.92 0.20
CA THR A 136 -14.89 0.01 0.52
C THR A 136 -14.34 1.32 1.10
N ASP A 137 -13.36 1.21 2.00
CA ASP A 137 -12.66 2.37 2.58
C ASP A 137 -11.92 3.15 1.48
N LEU A 138 -11.14 2.47 0.63
CA LEU A 138 -10.46 3.06 -0.52
C LEU A 138 -11.42 3.72 -1.52
N CYS A 139 -12.56 3.10 -1.80
CA CYS A 139 -13.56 3.68 -2.70
C CYS A 139 -14.16 4.97 -2.09
N THR A 140 -14.30 5.03 -0.77
CA THR A 140 -14.74 6.24 -0.06
C THR A 140 -13.71 7.35 -0.17
N LEU A 141 -12.43 7.03 0.01
CA LEU A 141 -11.33 7.96 -0.23
C LEU A 141 -11.38 8.53 -1.66
N LEU A 142 -11.53 7.67 -2.67
CA LEU A 142 -11.62 8.11 -4.07
C LEU A 142 -12.83 9.01 -4.33
N MET A 143 -13.99 8.73 -3.73
CA MET A 143 -15.15 9.61 -3.81
C MET A 143 -14.85 11.00 -3.26
N GLU A 144 -14.18 11.10 -2.11
CA GLU A 144 -13.84 12.39 -1.51
C GLU A 144 -12.83 13.19 -2.34
N ILE A 145 -11.84 12.52 -2.94
CA ILE A 145 -10.81 13.18 -3.76
C ILE A 145 -11.37 13.60 -5.13
N PHE A 146 -12.01 12.66 -5.86
CA PHE A 146 -12.37 12.89 -7.27
C PHE A 146 -13.66 13.70 -7.42
N ASN A 147 -14.68 13.52 -6.58
CA ASN A 147 -15.97 14.22 -6.76
C ASN A 147 -15.85 15.73 -6.59
N ARG A 148 -14.82 16.20 -5.88
CA ARG A 148 -14.56 17.63 -5.61
C ARG A 148 -13.56 18.26 -6.59
N ASN A 149 -13.02 17.50 -7.54
CA ASN A 149 -11.96 17.96 -8.44
C ASN A 149 -12.26 17.61 -9.90
N GLU A 150 -12.83 18.56 -10.65
CA GLU A 150 -13.17 18.41 -12.08
C GLU A 150 -11.96 18.11 -12.97
N THR A 151 -10.76 18.54 -12.55
CA THR A 151 -9.52 18.29 -13.27
C THR A 151 -9.11 16.82 -13.17
N LEU A 152 -9.31 16.18 -12.02
CA LEU A 152 -9.09 14.74 -11.84
C LEU A 152 -10.18 13.89 -12.52
N GLN A 153 -11.41 14.38 -12.59
CA GLN A 153 -12.52 13.67 -13.27
C GLN A 153 -12.29 13.46 -14.77
N LYS A 154 -11.40 14.25 -15.39
CA LYS A 154 -11.00 14.14 -16.79
C LYS A 154 -9.82 13.18 -17.00
N SER A 155 -9.12 12.83 -15.93
CA SER A 155 -7.96 11.95 -15.96
C SER A 155 -8.40 10.49 -15.79
N PRO A 156 -7.88 9.56 -16.62
CA PRO A 156 -8.05 8.14 -16.33
C PRO A 156 -7.24 7.75 -15.10
N LEU A 157 -7.88 7.07 -14.14
CA LEU A 157 -7.22 6.47 -12.99
C LEU A 157 -6.72 5.08 -13.36
N TYR A 158 -5.44 4.84 -13.17
CA TYR A 158 -4.83 3.51 -13.18
C TYR A 158 -4.56 3.09 -11.74
N ILE A 159 -5.09 1.93 -11.34
CA ILE A 159 -4.80 1.33 -10.03
C ILE A 159 -3.61 0.40 -10.22
N VAL A 160 -2.47 0.75 -9.65
CA VAL A 160 -1.22 -0.02 -9.75
C VAL A 160 -0.87 -0.52 -8.37
N ALA A 161 -0.50 -1.79 -8.27
CA ALA A 161 -0.23 -2.40 -6.98
C ALA A 161 0.85 -3.47 -7.05
N GLU A 162 1.42 -3.78 -5.89
CA GLU A 162 2.36 -4.88 -5.74
C GLU A 162 2.04 -5.78 -4.54
N SER A 163 2.58 -6.99 -4.54
CA SER A 163 2.46 -7.92 -3.41
C SER A 163 0.98 -8.10 -3.00
N TYR A 164 0.64 -8.03 -1.71
CA TYR A 164 -0.75 -8.10 -1.24
C TYR A 164 -1.64 -6.96 -1.78
N GLY A 165 -1.04 -5.85 -2.21
CA GLY A 165 -1.72 -4.72 -2.82
C GLY A 165 -2.53 -5.11 -4.05
N GLY A 166 -2.10 -6.16 -4.77
CA GLY A 166 -2.84 -6.66 -5.92
C GLY A 166 -4.26 -7.16 -5.59
N LYS A 167 -4.48 -7.71 -4.40
CA LYS A 167 -5.83 -8.05 -3.92
C LYS A 167 -6.68 -6.82 -3.69
N TYR A 168 -6.11 -5.80 -3.02
CA TYR A 168 -6.80 -4.53 -2.84
C TYR A 168 -7.15 -3.87 -4.16
N ALA A 169 -6.24 -3.91 -5.14
CA ALA A 169 -6.42 -3.28 -6.44
C ALA A 169 -7.61 -3.85 -7.21
N VAL A 170 -7.71 -5.19 -7.31
CA VAL A 170 -8.79 -5.84 -8.07
C VAL A 170 -10.14 -5.65 -7.37
N THR A 171 -10.17 -5.77 -6.04
CA THR A 171 -11.41 -5.58 -5.27
C THR A 171 -11.86 -4.12 -5.28
N LEU A 172 -10.90 -3.18 -5.26
CA LEU A 172 -11.17 -1.74 -5.43
C LEU A 172 -11.71 -1.44 -6.83
N ALA A 173 -11.11 -1.98 -7.88
CA ALA A 173 -11.56 -1.73 -9.26
C ALA A 173 -13.04 -2.09 -9.45
N LEU A 174 -13.47 -3.25 -8.92
CA LEU A 174 -14.88 -3.64 -8.92
C LEU A 174 -15.77 -2.67 -8.12
N SER A 175 -15.27 -2.18 -6.98
CA SER A 175 -15.99 -1.21 -6.14
C SER A 175 -16.14 0.15 -6.83
N VAL A 176 -15.07 0.60 -7.50
CA VAL A 176 -15.04 1.81 -8.32
C VAL A 176 -16.02 1.71 -9.48
N LEU A 177 -16.02 0.62 -10.25
CA LEU A 177 -16.95 0.41 -11.35
C LEU A 177 -18.42 0.49 -10.89
N LYS A 178 -18.75 -0.20 -9.79
CA LYS A 178 -20.11 -0.15 -9.21
C LYS A 178 -20.47 1.27 -8.74
N ALA A 179 -19.53 2.00 -8.16
CA ALA A 179 -19.76 3.35 -7.68
C ALA A 179 -19.92 4.37 -8.83
N THR A 180 -19.18 4.20 -9.92
CA THR A 180 -19.30 5.04 -11.12
C THR A 180 -20.60 4.76 -11.86
N GLU A 181 -20.98 3.49 -12.07
CA GLU A 181 -22.26 3.10 -12.65
C GLU A 181 -23.46 3.62 -11.86
N ALA A 182 -23.35 3.63 -10.52
CA ALA A 182 -24.37 4.19 -9.64
C ALA A 182 -24.36 5.73 -9.57
N GLY A 183 -23.45 6.41 -10.28
CA GLY A 183 -23.31 7.87 -10.27
C GLY A 183 -22.79 8.46 -8.95
N LYS A 184 -22.25 7.63 -8.05
CA LYS A 184 -21.71 8.04 -6.74
C LYS A 184 -20.26 8.52 -6.82
N LEU A 185 -19.50 7.98 -7.77
CA LEU A 185 -18.11 8.33 -8.03
C LEU A 185 -17.97 8.90 -9.44
N LYS A 186 -17.46 10.13 -9.56
CA LYS A 186 -17.11 10.76 -10.83
C LYS A 186 -15.65 10.46 -11.14
N LEU A 187 -15.42 9.34 -11.84
CA LEU A 187 -14.07 8.87 -12.16
C LEU A 187 -14.09 8.05 -13.44
N GLN A 188 -13.01 8.13 -14.22
CA GLN A 188 -12.78 7.24 -15.36
C GLN A 188 -11.74 6.19 -14.97
N LEU A 189 -12.12 4.92 -14.91
CA LEU A 189 -11.17 3.84 -14.63
C LEU A 189 -10.42 3.50 -15.93
N GLY A 190 -9.11 3.76 -15.94
CA GLY A 190 -8.22 3.48 -17.07
C GLY A 190 -7.69 2.06 -17.10
N GLY A 191 -7.52 1.43 -15.94
CA GLY A 191 -7.09 0.04 -15.84
C GLY A 191 -6.52 -0.34 -14.47
N VAL A 192 -6.13 -1.61 -14.35
CA VAL A 192 -5.46 -2.18 -13.18
C VAL A 192 -4.15 -2.84 -13.63
N ALA A 193 -3.06 -2.57 -12.92
CA ALA A 193 -1.77 -3.23 -13.15
C ALA A 193 -1.27 -3.87 -11.86
N LEU A 194 -0.87 -5.14 -11.96
CA LEU A 194 -0.48 -5.98 -10.82
C LEU A 194 1.00 -6.37 -10.98
N GLY A 195 1.89 -5.76 -10.21
CA GLY A 195 3.29 -6.18 -10.08
C GLY A 195 3.41 -7.27 -9.02
N ASP A 196 4.09 -8.38 -9.32
CA ASP A 196 4.46 -9.44 -8.37
C ASP A 196 3.43 -9.72 -7.25
N SER A 197 2.16 -9.86 -7.64
CA SER A 197 1.03 -9.73 -6.72
C SER A 197 0.62 -11.04 -6.07
N TRP A 198 0.25 -10.98 -4.79
CA TRP A 198 -0.31 -12.09 -4.02
C TRP A 198 -1.81 -12.31 -4.31
N ILE A 199 -2.15 -12.63 -5.56
CA ILE A 199 -3.54 -12.80 -6.03
C ILE A 199 -4.11 -14.22 -5.89
N SER A 200 -3.28 -15.25 -6.11
CA SER A 200 -3.64 -16.67 -6.04
C SER A 200 -2.74 -17.43 -5.06
N PRO A 201 -3.02 -17.35 -3.74
CA PRO A 201 -2.17 -17.97 -2.73
C PRO A 201 -1.91 -19.46 -2.97
N GLU A 202 -2.92 -20.20 -3.45
CA GLU A 202 -2.81 -21.64 -3.74
C GLU A 202 -1.78 -21.91 -4.85
N ASP A 203 -1.85 -21.19 -5.97
CA ASP A 203 -0.94 -21.42 -7.09
C ASP A 203 0.51 -21.07 -6.71
N PHE A 204 0.71 -20.00 -5.94
CA PHE A 204 2.04 -19.59 -5.51
C PHE A 204 2.66 -20.56 -4.50
N VAL A 205 1.93 -20.93 -3.44
CA VAL A 205 2.50 -21.83 -2.42
C VAL A 205 2.83 -23.20 -3.02
N PHE A 206 2.11 -23.62 -4.05
CA PHE A 206 2.32 -24.92 -4.69
C PHE A 206 3.48 -24.89 -5.67
N SER A 207 3.84 -23.72 -6.21
CA SER A 207 4.96 -23.57 -7.13
C SER A 207 6.31 -23.45 -6.43
N TRP A 208 6.35 -23.03 -5.17
CA TRP A 208 7.59 -22.74 -4.45
C TRP A 208 8.57 -23.92 -4.38
N ALA A 209 8.12 -25.07 -3.87
CA ALA A 209 9.02 -26.22 -3.71
C ALA A 209 9.55 -26.78 -5.04
N PRO A 210 8.72 -26.97 -6.09
CA PRO A 210 9.20 -27.34 -7.42
C PRO A 210 10.21 -26.32 -7.99
N LEU A 211 9.91 -25.02 -7.94
CA LEU A 211 10.81 -23.98 -8.42
C LEU A 211 12.16 -24.04 -7.71
N LEU A 212 12.14 -24.08 -6.37
CA LEU A 212 13.36 -24.11 -5.56
C LEU A 212 14.16 -25.41 -5.77
N LYS A 213 13.51 -26.52 -6.12
CA LYS A 213 14.21 -27.73 -6.55
C LYS A 213 14.95 -27.51 -7.87
N ASP A 214 14.27 -26.94 -8.86
CA ASP A 214 14.82 -26.73 -10.20
C ASP A 214 16.02 -25.78 -10.19
N VAL A 215 16.02 -24.80 -9.28
CA VAL A 215 17.17 -23.90 -9.06
C VAL A 215 18.17 -24.43 -8.03
N SER A 216 18.10 -25.72 -7.67
CA SER A 216 19.01 -26.39 -6.74
C SER A 216 19.09 -25.76 -5.33
N ARG A 217 18.02 -25.06 -4.93
CA ARG A 217 17.82 -24.56 -3.57
C ARG A 217 17.25 -25.62 -2.64
N LEU A 218 16.46 -26.56 -3.15
CA LEU A 218 15.93 -27.70 -2.40
C LEU A 218 16.35 -29.03 -3.00
N ASP A 219 16.63 -30.02 -2.16
CA ASP A 219 16.80 -31.41 -2.57
C ASP A 219 15.45 -32.18 -2.51
N ASP A 220 15.45 -33.44 -2.94
CA ASP A 220 14.25 -34.29 -2.92
C ASP A 220 13.64 -34.44 -1.51
N ASN A 221 14.46 -34.38 -0.46
CA ASN A 221 13.98 -34.47 0.91
C ASN A 221 13.29 -33.16 1.35
N GLY A 222 13.85 -32.02 0.99
CA GLY A 222 13.26 -30.69 1.20
C GLY A 222 11.90 -30.58 0.52
N VAL A 223 11.81 -31.01 -0.74
CA VAL A 223 10.54 -31.04 -1.50
C VAL A 223 9.50 -31.92 -0.81
N LYS A 224 9.85 -33.17 -0.47
CA LYS A 224 8.93 -34.08 0.24
C LYS A 224 8.37 -33.51 1.54
N LYS A 225 9.20 -32.78 2.31
CA LYS A 225 8.74 -32.11 3.54
C LYS A 225 7.75 -30.99 3.22
N CYS A 226 8.05 -30.18 2.20
CA CYS A 226 7.19 -29.08 1.77
C CYS A 226 5.84 -29.60 1.27
N ASP A 227 5.82 -30.66 0.47
CA ASP A 227 4.60 -31.25 -0.11
C ASP A 227 3.55 -31.63 0.96
N SER A 228 3.99 -32.10 2.13
CA SER A 228 3.10 -32.42 3.25
C SER A 228 2.36 -31.17 3.77
N VAL A 229 3.08 -30.05 3.94
CA VAL A 229 2.48 -28.78 4.40
C VAL A 229 1.62 -28.16 3.29
N THR A 230 2.08 -28.26 2.04
CA THR A 230 1.34 -27.81 0.85
C THR A 230 -0.02 -28.52 0.72
N GLU A 231 -0.08 -29.83 0.92
CA GLU A 231 -1.34 -30.59 0.91
C GLU A 231 -2.25 -30.21 2.09
N LYS A 232 -1.68 -29.95 3.27
CA LYS A 232 -2.44 -29.41 4.42
C LYS A 232 -3.08 -28.06 4.09
N ILE A 233 -2.33 -27.14 3.47
CA ILE A 233 -2.84 -25.84 3.00
C ILE A 233 -3.99 -26.07 2.01
N ARG A 234 -3.82 -26.96 1.03
CA ARG A 234 -4.87 -27.31 0.05
C ARG A 234 -6.17 -27.72 0.71
N GLN A 235 -6.10 -28.60 1.71
CA GLN A 235 -7.27 -29.10 2.43
C GLN A 235 -7.95 -28.00 3.25
N GLN A 236 -7.17 -27.14 3.91
CA GLN A 236 -7.67 -25.99 4.65
C GLN A 236 -8.39 -25.00 3.74
N LEU A 237 -7.79 -24.67 2.59
CA LEU A 237 -8.39 -23.79 1.57
C LEU A 237 -9.73 -24.35 1.07
N ARG A 238 -9.78 -25.63 0.69
CA ARG A 238 -11.03 -26.30 0.24
C ARG A 238 -12.11 -26.34 1.32
N SER A 239 -11.71 -26.34 2.58
CA SER A 239 -12.63 -26.36 3.73
C SER A 239 -13.01 -24.96 4.22
N GLY A 240 -12.52 -23.89 3.57
CA GLY A 240 -12.74 -22.51 4.00
C GLY A 240 -12.03 -22.11 5.30
N GLN A 241 -11.04 -22.90 5.75
CA GLN A 241 -10.26 -22.68 6.98
C GLN A 241 -9.08 -21.73 6.71
N TYR A 242 -9.40 -20.48 6.35
CA TYR A 242 -8.39 -19.55 5.84
C TYR A 242 -7.40 -19.06 6.89
N THR A 243 -7.80 -18.93 8.15
CA THR A 243 -6.88 -18.56 9.23
C THR A 243 -5.85 -19.68 9.48
N GLU A 244 -6.30 -20.93 9.49
CA GLU A 244 -5.45 -22.10 9.63
C GLU A 244 -4.54 -22.29 8.40
N ALA A 245 -5.04 -21.97 7.21
CA ALA A 245 -4.24 -21.92 5.98
C ALA A 245 -3.14 -20.86 6.08
N THR A 246 -3.42 -19.66 6.59
CA THR A 246 -2.41 -18.61 6.81
C THR A 246 -1.34 -19.07 7.79
N ALA A 247 -1.72 -19.74 8.87
CA ALA A 247 -0.75 -20.31 9.81
C ALA A 247 0.14 -21.40 9.16
N SER A 248 -0.47 -22.22 8.30
CA SER A 248 0.24 -23.31 7.60
C SER A 248 1.12 -22.78 6.45
N TRP A 249 0.74 -21.66 5.85
CA TRP A 249 1.60 -20.89 4.94
C TRP A 249 2.86 -20.39 5.63
N SER A 250 2.74 -19.79 6.83
CA SER A 250 3.92 -19.39 7.62
C SER A 250 4.79 -20.59 8.02
N GLU A 251 4.17 -21.75 8.30
CA GLU A 251 4.89 -23.00 8.55
C GLU A 251 5.71 -23.44 7.33
N LEU A 252 5.10 -23.42 6.13
CA LEU A 252 5.77 -23.76 4.87
C LEU A 252 6.94 -22.83 4.58
N GLU A 253 6.73 -21.53 4.76
CA GLU A 253 7.75 -20.51 4.52
C GLU A 253 8.98 -20.70 5.43
N ARG A 254 8.76 -21.03 6.71
CA ARG A 254 9.81 -21.38 7.67
C ARG A 254 10.54 -22.65 7.25
N LEU A 255 9.79 -23.68 6.84
CA LEU A 255 10.35 -24.96 6.43
C LEU A 255 11.26 -24.80 5.21
N ILE A 256 10.79 -24.08 4.18
CA ILE A 256 11.57 -23.74 2.98
C ILE A 256 12.84 -23.01 3.40
N SER A 257 12.74 -21.95 4.22
CA SER A 257 13.90 -21.21 4.69
C SER A 257 14.95 -22.12 5.32
N THR A 258 14.55 -23.02 6.23
CA THR A 258 15.49 -23.94 6.89
C THR A 258 16.03 -25.04 5.99
N SER A 259 15.35 -25.34 4.89
CA SER A 259 15.72 -26.43 3.97
C SER A 259 16.50 -25.95 2.74
N SER A 260 16.63 -24.63 2.54
CA SER A 260 17.14 -24.02 1.31
C SER A 260 18.37 -23.13 1.47
N ASN A 261 19.10 -23.31 2.58
CA ASN A 261 20.15 -22.39 3.01
C ASN A 261 19.62 -20.95 3.18
N SER A 262 18.44 -20.82 3.80
CA SER A 262 17.78 -19.54 4.05
C SER A 262 17.51 -18.73 2.78
N VAL A 263 16.91 -19.33 1.74
CA VAL A 263 16.57 -18.58 0.52
C VAL A 263 15.78 -17.30 0.81
N ASP A 264 16.10 -16.23 0.09
CA ASP A 264 15.31 -15.00 0.11
C ASP A 264 14.03 -15.19 -0.72
N PHE A 265 12.87 -14.88 -0.14
CA PHE A 265 11.55 -15.10 -0.75
C PHE A 265 11.18 -14.06 -1.81
N TYR A 266 11.88 -12.92 -1.83
CA TYR A 266 11.68 -11.84 -2.78
C TYR A 266 12.76 -11.84 -3.87
N ASN A 267 13.89 -12.50 -3.62
CA ASN A 267 14.89 -12.79 -4.64
C ASN A 267 15.57 -14.15 -4.39
N PHE A 268 15.03 -15.22 -4.98
CA PHE A 268 15.52 -16.59 -4.76
C PHE A 268 16.97 -16.86 -5.22
N LEU A 269 17.60 -15.89 -5.91
CA LEU A 269 19.03 -15.93 -6.23
C LEU A 269 19.91 -15.61 -5.02
N LEU A 270 19.36 -15.05 -3.95
CA LEU A 270 20.07 -14.64 -2.74
C LEU A 270 19.69 -15.50 -1.53
N ASP A 271 20.56 -15.49 -0.52
CA ASP A 271 20.23 -15.99 0.82
C ASP A 271 19.75 -14.80 1.65
N SER A 272 18.75 -15.04 2.50
CA SER A 272 18.26 -14.10 3.49
C SER A 272 19.41 -13.67 4.41
N GLY A 273 19.71 -12.37 4.42
CA GLY A 273 20.78 -11.77 5.21
C GLY A 273 22.17 -11.79 4.57
N MET A 274 22.36 -12.41 3.39
CA MET A 274 23.56 -12.23 2.54
C MET A 274 23.46 -11.01 1.63
N ASP A 275 22.47 -10.17 1.90
CA ASP A 275 22.33 -8.85 1.37
C ASP A 275 23.22 -7.87 2.16
N PRO A 276 24.06 -7.04 1.51
CA PRO A 276 24.91 -6.07 2.20
C PRO A 276 24.05 -5.16 3.08
N VAL A 277 24.15 -5.38 4.40
CA VAL A 277 23.52 -4.67 5.54
C VAL A 277 22.25 -5.34 6.09
N SER A 278 22.41 -6.43 6.85
CA SER A 278 21.79 -6.59 8.19
C SER A 278 22.19 -7.93 8.84
N MET A 279 23.35 -7.94 9.53
CA MET A 279 23.65 -9.01 10.48
C MET A 279 22.91 -8.78 11.79
N GLU A 280 21.68 -9.30 11.91
CA GLU A 280 21.17 -9.71 13.23
C GLU A 280 20.43 -11.06 13.11
N ALA A 281 21.03 -12.06 13.76
CA ALA A 281 20.42 -13.38 13.95
C ALA A 281 19.26 -13.24 14.95
N GLY A 282 18.03 -13.24 14.44
CA GLY A 282 16.80 -13.20 15.24
C GLY A 282 16.04 -14.53 15.17
N GLU A 283 15.70 -15.08 16.33
CA GLU A 283 15.06 -16.37 16.56
C GLU A 283 13.70 -16.58 15.85
N LEU A 284 13.42 -17.85 15.53
CA LEU A 284 12.28 -18.35 14.77
C LEU A 284 10.98 -18.33 15.61
N THR A 285 10.15 -17.30 15.44
CA THR A 285 8.82 -17.15 16.12
C THR A 285 7.74 -16.69 15.13
N PRO A 286 6.43 -16.89 15.41
CA PRO A 286 5.35 -16.39 14.55
C PRO A 286 5.49 -14.88 14.31
N GLY A 287 5.54 -14.45 13.05
CA GLY A 287 5.93 -13.09 12.62
C GLY A 287 7.12 -13.04 11.63
N VAL A 288 7.75 -14.19 11.33
CA VAL A 288 8.87 -14.28 10.38
C VAL A 288 8.54 -13.72 8.99
N SER A 289 7.35 -13.99 8.45
CA SER A 289 6.99 -13.58 7.09
C SER A 289 6.98 -12.06 6.92
N MET A 290 6.46 -11.36 7.92
CA MET A 290 6.43 -9.89 7.98
C MET A 290 7.83 -9.33 8.10
N LYS A 291 8.65 -9.91 8.98
CA LYS A 291 10.08 -9.55 9.10
C LYS A 291 10.86 -9.83 7.81
N LYS A 292 10.49 -10.84 7.02
CA LYS A 292 11.10 -11.05 5.70
C LYS A 292 10.68 -9.98 4.71
N TYR A 293 9.43 -9.53 4.73
CA TYR A 293 9.02 -8.40 3.90
C TYR A 293 9.77 -7.13 4.28
N GLU A 294 9.83 -6.78 5.57
CA GLU A 294 10.63 -5.64 6.08
C GLU A 294 12.11 -5.74 5.68
N ARG A 295 12.68 -6.96 5.72
CA ARG A 295 14.05 -7.22 5.24
C ARG A 295 14.18 -7.01 3.74
N TYR A 296 13.23 -7.48 2.94
CA TYR A 296 13.22 -7.22 1.49
C TYR A 296 13.09 -5.74 1.16
N LEU A 297 12.23 -5.02 1.87
CA LEU A 297 12.15 -3.57 1.74
C LEU A 297 13.51 -2.95 2.09
N SER A 298 14.18 -3.46 3.13
CA SER A 298 15.55 -3.07 3.47
C SER A 298 16.62 -3.44 2.42
N TYR A 299 16.39 -4.46 1.58
CA TYR A 299 17.23 -4.78 0.43
C TYR A 299 17.05 -3.79 -0.73
N LEU A 300 15.80 -3.44 -1.05
CA LEU A 300 15.53 -2.42 -2.06
C LEU A 300 16.21 -1.10 -1.68
N LYS A 301 16.29 -0.79 -0.37
CA LYS A 301 17.06 0.33 0.19
C LYS A 301 18.57 0.25 -0.13
N THR A 302 19.22 -0.90 0.01
CA THR A 302 20.69 -1.03 -0.15
C THR A 302 21.13 -1.14 -1.62
N SER A 303 20.36 -1.85 -2.45
CA SER A 303 20.62 -2.02 -3.88
C SER A 303 20.46 -0.74 -4.70
N ALA A 304 19.64 0.21 -4.22
CA ALA A 304 19.54 1.56 -4.76
C ALA A 304 20.73 2.48 -4.40
N GLY A 305 21.70 1.98 -3.61
CA GLY A 305 22.93 2.69 -3.22
C GLY A 305 22.70 3.59 -2.01
N ASN A 306 23.12 3.11 -0.82
CA ASN A 306 23.06 3.79 0.49
C ASN A 306 21.78 4.60 0.63
N ALA A 307 20.63 4.00 0.98
CA ALA A 307 19.38 4.68 1.32
C ALA A 307 19.38 5.20 2.77
N GLY A 308 18.74 6.35 2.99
CA GLY A 308 18.49 6.89 4.32
C GLY A 308 17.45 6.02 5.02
N ASP A 309 17.49 6.00 6.35
CA ASP A 309 16.48 5.30 7.14
C ASP A 309 15.09 5.91 6.91
N LEU A 310 14.19 5.16 6.26
CA LEU A 310 12.83 5.58 5.94
C LEU A 310 12.06 5.92 7.23
N ASP A 311 12.29 5.21 8.34
CA ASP A 311 11.64 5.53 9.61
C ASP A 311 12.06 6.91 10.11
N THR A 312 13.37 7.19 10.14
CA THR A 312 13.91 8.52 10.47
C THR A 312 13.37 9.61 9.53
N LEU A 313 13.27 9.34 8.23
CA LEU A 313 12.72 10.30 7.26
C LEU A 313 11.25 10.62 7.56
N MET A 314 10.43 9.57 7.68
CA MET A 314 8.99 9.67 7.85
C MET A 314 8.68 10.32 9.21
N ASN A 315 9.25 9.82 10.31
CA ASN A 315 9.04 10.37 11.64
C ASN A 315 9.73 11.74 11.88
N GLY A 316 10.67 12.13 11.03
CA GLY A 316 11.39 13.39 11.08
C GLY A 316 10.89 14.44 10.08
N SER A 317 11.65 14.61 8.99
CA SER A 317 11.46 15.70 8.03
C SER A 317 10.10 15.68 7.34
N VAL A 318 9.59 14.49 6.98
CA VAL A 318 8.28 14.35 6.32
C VAL A 318 7.16 14.71 7.29
N LYS A 319 7.11 14.12 8.49
CA LYS A 319 6.11 14.48 9.52
C LYS A 319 6.11 15.99 9.80
N LYS A 320 7.28 16.61 9.88
CA LYS A 320 7.43 18.07 10.05
C LYS A 320 6.89 18.89 8.86
N LYS A 321 7.07 18.41 7.62
CA LYS A 321 6.49 19.02 6.41
C LYS A 321 4.96 18.90 6.40
N LEU A 322 4.44 17.72 6.71
CA LEU A 322 3.02 17.42 6.58
C LEU A 322 2.16 18.25 7.55
N GLN A 323 2.65 18.49 8.78
CA GLN A 323 2.04 19.33 9.82
C GLN A 323 0.60 18.94 10.24
N ILE A 324 0.05 17.85 9.70
CA ILE A 324 -1.28 17.34 10.04
C ILE A 324 -1.23 15.99 10.77
N ILE A 325 -0.06 15.37 10.81
CA ILE A 325 0.14 14.11 11.55
C ILE A 325 0.09 14.44 13.05
N PRO A 326 -0.71 13.74 13.86
CA PRO A 326 -0.77 13.98 15.30
C PRO A 326 0.62 13.88 15.96
N ALA A 327 0.90 14.77 16.93
CA ALA A 327 2.22 14.88 17.53
C ALA A 327 2.69 13.55 18.16
N ASN A 328 1.78 12.83 18.80
CA ASN A 328 2.00 11.54 19.45
C ASN A 328 1.89 10.32 18.52
N PHE A 329 1.71 10.52 17.21
CA PHE A 329 1.60 9.44 16.24
C PHE A 329 2.95 9.12 15.62
N THR A 330 3.36 7.85 15.62
CA THR A 330 4.61 7.39 14.99
C THR A 330 4.25 6.60 13.74
N TRP A 331 4.86 6.97 12.62
CA TRP A 331 4.77 6.21 11.38
C TRP A 331 5.47 4.86 11.54
N GLY A 332 4.90 3.81 10.95
CA GLY A 332 5.55 2.52 10.81
C GLY A 332 5.50 2.04 9.37
N GLU A 333 6.57 1.38 8.95
CA GLU A 333 6.72 0.84 7.58
C GLU A 333 5.67 -0.23 7.28
N GLN A 334 5.41 -1.09 8.26
CA GLN A 334 4.52 -2.23 8.17
C GLN A 334 3.71 -2.37 9.47
N SER A 335 2.43 -2.75 9.36
CA SER A 335 1.51 -2.88 10.50
C SER A 335 1.13 -4.33 10.79
N ASP A 336 1.68 -4.89 11.87
CA ASP A 336 1.35 -6.25 12.35
C ASP A 336 -0.11 -6.39 12.75
N SER A 337 -0.71 -5.30 13.26
CA SER A 337 -2.11 -5.29 13.67
C SER A 337 -3.06 -5.39 12.48
N VAL A 338 -2.71 -4.73 11.37
CA VAL A 338 -3.42 -4.86 10.10
C VAL A 338 -3.30 -6.29 9.57
N PHE A 339 -2.09 -6.84 9.52
CA PHE A 339 -1.87 -8.22 9.07
C PHE A 339 -2.68 -9.22 9.90
N SER A 340 -2.61 -9.13 11.22
CA SER A 340 -3.33 -10.00 12.15
C SER A 340 -4.85 -9.91 11.96
N SER A 341 -5.37 -8.72 11.67
CA SER A 341 -6.80 -8.52 11.42
C SER A 341 -7.26 -9.13 10.09
N LEU A 342 -6.37 -9.17 9.09
CA LEU A 342 -6.61 -9.74 7.76
C LEU A 342 -6.19 -11.19 7.60
N GLN A 343 -5.69 -11.86 8.64
CA GLN A 343 -5.20 -13.25 8.54
C GLN A 343 -6.26 -14.24 8.01
N GLY A 344 -7.56 -13.93 8.21
CA GLY A 344 -8.68 -14.72 7.70
C GLY A 344 -9.04 -14.46 6.23
N ASP A 345 -8.44 -13.45 5.60
CA ASP A 345 -8.57 -13.13 4.17
C ASP A 345 -7.25 -13.36 3.40
N PHE A 346 -6.13 -13.39 4.12
CA PHE A 346 -4.78 -13.47 3.53
C PHE A 346 -4.59 -14.63 2.55
N MET A 347 -5.13 -15.81 2.86
CA MET A 347 -5.06 -16.99 1.99
C MET A 347 -6.27 -17.17 1.04
N LYS A 348 -7.25 -16.26 1.05
CA LYS A 348 -8.36 -16.31 0.08
C LYS A 348 -7.90 -15.81 -1.29
N PRO A 349 -8.16 -16.51 -2.40
CA PRO A 349 -7.81 -16.01 -3.73
C PRO A 349 -8.74 -14.86 -4.16
N ARG A 350 -8.23 -14.01 -5.05
CA ARG A 350 -9.01 -12.95 -5.73
C ARG A 350 -9.05 -13.13 -7.25
N ILE A 351 -8.75 -14.33 -7.73
CA ILE A 351 -8.66 -14.65 -9.15
C ILE A 351 -9.98 -14.46 -9.92
N GLU A 352 -11.13 -14.70 -9.28
CA GLU A 352 -12.46 -14.47 -9.88
C GLU A 352 -12.79 -12.98 -10.09
N GLU A 353 -12.03 -12.08 -9.45
CA GLU A 353 -12.19 -10.62 -9.59
C GLU A 353 -11.33 -10.06 -10.74
N VAL A 354 -10.52 -10.91 -11.39
CA VAL A 354 -9.61 -10.55 -12.51
C VAL A 354 -10.13 -11.08 -13.85
N THR A 355 -11.04 -12.05 -13.83
CA THR A 355 -11.69 -12.65 -15.01
C THR A 355 -12.92 -11.89 -15.45
#